data_AF-A0A958Z5P8-F1
#
_entry.id   AF-A0A958Z5P8-F1
#
_cell.length_a   1.000
_cell.length_b   1.000
_cell.length_c   1.000
_cell.angle_alpha   90.00
_cell.angle_beta   90.00
_cell.angle_gamma   90.00
#
_symmetry.space_group_name_H-M   'P 1'
#
loop_
_entity.id
_entity.type
_entity.pdbx_description
1 polymer ?
#
loop_
_entity_poly.entity_id
_entity_poly.type
_entity_poly.pdbx_seq_one_letter_code
_entity_poly.pdbx_strand_id
1 'polypeptide(L)'
;MSKEDLECSFCGRKKSETNLLIAGLDAHICDRCIEQAHGIVVEEALHSGNTDLSKDLMLKKPKLINAFLDEYVIGQEHTKKVMSVAVYNHYKRLLQP
;
A
#
# COMPACT_ATOMS: atom_id res chain seq x y z
N MET A 1 -31.02 39.38 -0.91
CA MET A 1 -30.47 38.40 -1.87
C MET A 1 -29.29 37.75 -1.22
N SER A 2 -29.55 36.62 -0.58
CA SER A 2 -28.60 35.89 0.27
C SER A 2 -27.47 35.38 -0.59
N LYS A 3 -26.23 35.80 -0.33
CA LYS A 3 -25.05 35.17 -0.93
C LYS A 3 -25.05 33.73 -0.44
N GLU A 4 -25.41 32.79 -1.30
CA GLU A 4 -25.11 31.38 -1.07
C GLU A 4 -23.58 31.29 -0.99
N ASP A 5 -23.08 31.17 0.24
CA ASP A 5 -21.66 30.97 0.51
C ASP A 5 -21.28 29.63 -0.10
N LEU A 6 -20.79 29.67 -1.34
CA LEU A 6 -20.25 28.53 -2.06
C LEU A 6 -19.01 28.05 -1.30
N GLU A 7 -19.21 27.07 -0.42
CA GLU A 7 -18.20 26.46 0.43
C GLU A 7 -18.00 24.98 0.08
N CYS A 8 -16.77 24.50 0.22
CA CYS A 8 -16.45 23.09 0.04
C CYS A 8 -17.06 22.25 1.17
N SER A 9 -17.85 21.24 0.81
CA SER A 9 -18.53 20.33 1.75
C SER A 9 -17.56 19.44 2.55
N PHE A 10 -16.28 19.36 2.16
CA PHE A 10 -15.26 18.54 2.83
C PHE A 10 -14.38 19.32 3.81
N CYS A 11 -13.98 20.55 3.47
CA CYS A 11 -13.06 21.35 4.27
C CYS A 11 -13.63 22.69 4.77
N GLY A 12 -14.85 23.06 4.38
CA GLY A 12 -15.52 24.30 4.79
C GLY A 12 -14.93 25.58 4.20
N ARG A 13 -14.00 25.49 3.24
CA ARG A 13 -13.41 26.67 2.61
C ARG A 13 -14.35 27.30 1.61
N LYS A 14 -14.41 28.64 1.63
CA LYS A 14 -15.19 29.43 0.67
C LYS A 14 -14.51 29.49 -0.69
N LYS A 15 -15.30 29.74 -1.75
CA LYS A 15 -14.81 29.96 -3.13
C LYS A 15 -13.66 30.98 -3.23
N SER A 16 -13.62 31.99 -2.36
CA SER A 16 -12.57 33.01 -2.36
C SER A 16 -11.19 32.50 -1.92
N GLU A 17 -11.14 31.38 -1.21
CA GLU A 17 -9.91 30.80 -0.64
C GLU A 17 -9.37 29.61 -1.46
N THR A 18 -10.07 29.22 -2.52
CA THR A 18 -9.76 28.06 -3.35
C THR A 18 -9.62 28.47 -4.80
N ASN A 19 -8.59 27.99 -5.50
CA ASN A 19 -8.39 28.32 -6.91
C ASN A 19 -9.47 27.72 -7.81
N LEU A 20 -10.01 26.56 -7.42
CA LEU A 20 -11.06 25.87 -8.15
C LEU A 20 -12.06 25.27 -7.17
N LEU A 21 -13.34 25.51 -7.41
CA LEU A 21 -14.46 24.91 -6.69
C LEU A 21 -15.42 24.32 -7.72
N ILE A 22 -15.60 23.00 -7.66
CA ILE A 22 -16.51 22.26 -8.54
C ILE A 22 -17.84 22.09 -7.80
N ALA A 23 -18.92 22.54 -8.44
CA ALA A 23 -20.28 22.39 -7.95
C ALA A 23 -20.91 21.11 -8.54
N GLY A 24 -21.26 20.16 -7.68
CA GLY A 24 -22.14 19.04 -7.99
C GLY A 24 -23.62 19.37 -7.76
N LEU A 25 -24.49 18.38 -7.89
CA LEU A 25 -25.94 18.52 -7.66
C LEU A 25 -26.25 18.90 -6.20
N ASP A 26 -25.64 18.20 -5.24
CA ASP A 26 -25.92 18.36 -3.80
C ASP A 26 -24.67 18.75 -2.98
N ALA A 27 -23.49 18.87 -3.60
CA ALA A 27 -22.23 19.08 -2.88
C ALA A 27 -21.20 19.86 -3.71
N HIS A 28 -20.30 20.56 -3.02
CA HIS A 28 -19.21 21.31 -3.65
C HIS A 28 -17.85 20.77 -3.16
N ILE A 29 -16.89 20.63 -4.06
CA ILE A 29 -15.54 20.13 -3.74
C ILE A 29 -14.47 21.07 -4.32
N CYS A 30 -13.43 21.35 -3.53
CA CYS A 30 -12.31 22.17 -3.97
C CYS A 30 -11.15 21.33 -4.52
N ASP A 31 -10.26 21.98 -5.28
CA ASP A 31 -8.98 21.44 -5.78
C ASP A 31 -8.20 20.64 -4.73
N ARG A 32 -7.99 21.21 -3.54
CA ARG A 32 -7.22 20.54 -2.47
C ARG A 32 -7.86 19.24 -2.00
N CYS A 33 -9.19 19.23 -1.84
CA CYS A 33 -9.90 18.02 -1.42
C CYS A 33 -9.86 16.95 -2.51
N ILE A 34 -9.84 17.34 -3.80
CA ILE A 34 -9.67 16.40 -4.91
C ILE A 34 -8.27 15.78 -4.87
N GLU A 35 -7.21 16.57 -4.70
CA GLU A 35 -5.85 16.03 -4.60
C GLU A 35 -5.70 15.06 -3.42
N GLN A 36 -6.25 15.43 -2.26
CA GLN A 36 -6.24 14.57 -1.08
C GLN A 36 -7.05 13.28 -1.29
N ALA A 37 -8.27 13.39 -1.81
CA ALA A 37 -9.12 12.22 -2.09
C ALA A 37 -8.47 11.31 -3.15
N HIS A 38 -7.88 11.89 -4.20
CA HIS A 38 -7.13 11.14 -5.20
C HIS A 38 -5.94 10.41 -4.57
N GLY A 39 -5.20 11.07 -3.67
CA GLY A 39 -4.12 10.44 -2.91
C GLY A 39 -4.58 9.21 -2.13
N ILE A 40 -5.71 9.32 -1.40
CA ILE A 40 -6.29 8.21 -0.64
C ILE A 40 -6.72 7.07 -1.57
N VAL A 41 -7.39 7.37 -2.68
CA VAL A 41 -7.82 6.36 -3.66
C VAL A 41 -6.62 5.64 -4.29
N VAL A 42 -5.54 6.36 -4.59
CA VAL A 42 -4.30 5.76 -5.12
C VAL A 42 -3.63 4.90 -4.05
N GLU A 43 -3.52 5.37 -2.82
CA GLU A 43 -2.96 4.58 -1.71
C GLU A 43 -3.77 3.32 -1.44
N GLU A 44 -5.10 3.38 -1.53
CA GLU A 44 -5.98 2.24 -1.32
C GLU A 44 -5.98 1.28 -2.51
N ALA A 45 -5.84 1.78 -3.73
CA ALA A 45 -5.57 0.96 -4.91
C ALA A 45 -4.21 0.24 -4.82
N LEU A 46 -3.17 0.91 -4.32
CA LEU A 46 -1.87 0.30 -4.03
C LEU A 46 -1.98 -0.71 -2.87
N HIS A 47 -2.78 -0.42 -1.84
CA HIS A 47 -3.04 -1.36 -0.75
C HIS A 47 -3.83 -2.60 -1.20
N SER A 48 -4.75 -2.44 -2.14
CA SER A 48 -5.46 -3.55 -2.79
C SER A 48 -4.49 -4.41 -3.62
N GLY A 49 -3.49 -3.77 -4.24
CA GLY A 49 -2.33 -4.43 -4.88
C GLY A 49 -1.28 -4.99 -3.92
N ASN A 50 -1.37 -4.71 -2.60
CA ASN A 50 -0.46 -5.27 -1.59
C ASN A 50 -0.74 -6.76 -1.31
N THR A 51 -1.84 -7.29 -1.84
CA THR A 51 -2.04 -8.73 -1.99
C THR A 51 -1.15 -9.34 -3.07
N ASP A 52 -0.67 -8.57 -4.05
CA ASP A 52 0.25 -9.01 -5.10
C ASP A 52 1.73 -8.78 -4.76
N LEU A 53 2.08 -7.81 -3.89
CA LEU A 53 3.45 -7.76 -3.33
C LEU A 53 3.75 -8.96 -2.41
N SER A 54 2.71 -9.52 -1.79
CA SER A 54 2.72 -10.84 -1.13
C SER A 54 2.88 -12.01 -2.12
N LYS A 55 2.42 -11.87 -3.37
CA LYS A 55 2.65 -12.87 -4.43
C LYS A 55 4.04 -12.75 -5.04
N ASP A 56 4.60 -11.54 -5.17
CA ASP A 56 5.95 -11.34 -5.72
C ASP A 56 7.04 -11.65 -4.69
N LEU A 57 6.79 -11.39 -3.40
CA LEU A 57 7.51 -12.02 -2.31
C LEU A 57 6.97 -13.44 -2.05
N MET A 58 6.81 -14.25 -3.11
CA MET A 58 6.40 -15.64 -3.00
C MET A 58 7.40 -16.37 -2.11
N LEU A 59 7.05 -16.48 -0.83
CA LEU A 59 7.92 -17.01 0.20
C LEU A 59 8.33 -18.43 -0.19
N LYS A 60 9.55 -18.57 -0.72
CA LYS A 60 10.02 -19.84 -1.28
C LYS A 60 10.00 -20.89 -0.17
N LYS A 61 9.45 -22.07 -0.47
CA LYS A 61 9.44 -23.18 0.49
C LYS A 61 10.87 -23.44 0.98
N PRO A 62 11.09 -23.77 2.27
CA PRO A 62 12.43 -24.03 2.80
C PRO A 62 13.25 -25.03 1.98
N LYS A 63 12.60 -26.00 1.33
CA LYS A 63 13.25 -26.95 0.42
C LYS A 63 13.94 -26.30 -0.78
N LEU A 64 13.32 -25.27 -1.37
CA LEU A 64 13.89 -24.53 -2.50
C LEU A 64 15.06 -23.65 -2.05
N ILE A 65 14.96 -23.05 -0.87
CA ILE A 65 16.06 -22.26 -0.27
C ILE A 65 17.25 -23.18 0.00
N ASN A 66 17.01 -24.39 0.51
CA ASN A 66 18.07 -25.37 0.74
C ASN A 66 18.72 -25.81 -0.57
N ALA A 67 17.94 -26.12 -1.61
CA ALA A 67 18.45 -26.51 -2.91
C ALA A 67 19.30 -25.39 -3.55
N PHE A 68 18.88 -24.13 -3.41
CA PHE A 68 19.68 -22.99 -3.84
C PHE A 68 21.00 -22.88 -3.06
N LEU A 69 20.98 -23.10 -1.74
CA LEU A 69 22.20 -23.13 -0.94
C LEU A 69 23.13 -24.30 -1.33
N ASP A 70 22.58 -25.43 -1.78
CA ASP A 70 23.35 -26.59 -2.23
C ASP A 70 24.20 -26.29 -3.49
N GLU A 71 23.81 -25.30 -4.30
CA GLU A 71 24.58 -24.86 -5.47
C GLU A 71 25.89 -24.15 -5.10
N TYR A 72 25.97 -23.56 -3.89
CA TYR A 72 27.10 -22.74 -3.46
C TYR A 72 27.83 -23.30 -2.22
N VAL A 73 27.14 -24.07 -1.38
CA VAL A 73 27.64 -24.57 -0.08
C VAL A 73 27.68 -26.09 -0.09
N ILE A 74 28.89 -26.62 -0.20
CA ILE A 74 29.15 -28.07 -0.21
C ILE A 74 29.14 -28.60 1.23
N GLY A 75 28.31 -29.60 1.50
CA GLY A 75 28.14 -30.20 2.84
C GLY A 75 27.29 -29.34 3.78
N GLN A 76 27.51 -29.44 5.09
CA GLN A 76 26.78 -28.68 6.13
C GLN A 76 25.26 -28.83 6.08
N GLU A 77 24.78 -30.05 5.82
CA GLU A 77 23.35 -30.39 5.65
C GLU A 77 22.46 -29.88 6.79
N HIS A 78 22.92 -30.05 8.04
CA HIS A 78 22.17 -29.58 9.21
C HIS A 78 22.00 -28.05 9.21
N THR A 79 23.08 -27.32 8.91
CA THR A 79 23.07 -25.85 8.89
C THR A 79 22.20 -25.31 7.77
N LYS A 80 22.30 -25.85 6.55
CA LYS A 80 21.48 -25.41 5.40
C LYS A 80 19.98 -25.62 5.67
N LYS A 81 19.61 -26.74 6.31
CA LYS A 81 18.24 -27.00 6.74
C LYS A 81 17.75 -25.98 7.78
N VAL A 82 18.55 -25.70 8.81
CA VAL A 82 18.19 -24.73 9.86
C VAL A 82 18.05 -23.32 9.28
N MET A 83 18.99 -22.88 8.46
CA MET A 83 18.93 -21.55 7.83
C MET A 83 17.72 -21.40 6.91
N SER A 84 17.44 -22.41 6.08
CA SER A 84 16.30 -22.38 5.17
C SER A 84 14.97 -22.22 5.89
N VAL A 85 14.79 -22.89 7.04
CA VAL A 85 13.58 -22.77 7.87
C VAL A 85 13.54 -21.44 8.63
N ALA A 86 14.68 -20.99 9.16
CA ALA A 86 14.77 -19.72 9.89
C ALA A 86 14.45 -18.51 9.01
N VAL A 87 15.02 -18.46 7.80
CA VAL A 87 14.78 -17.39 6.82
C VAL A 87 13.30 -17.38 6.39
N TYR A 88 12.75 -18.55 6.07
CA TYR A 88 11.33 -18.68 5.75
C TYR A 88 10.44 -18.13 6.87
N ASN A 89 10.68 -18.55 8.12
CA ASN A 89 9.87 -18.11 9.26
C ASN A 89 10.06 -16.62 9.58
N HIS A 90 11.28 -16.08 9.40
CA HIS A 90 11.55 -14.66 9.58
C HIS A 90 10.70 -13.80 8.63
N TYR A 91 10.76 -14.09 7.35
CA TYR A 91 9.98 -13.36 6.34
C TYR A 91 8.48 -13.64 6.47
N LYS A 92 8.06 -14.86 6.85
CA LYS A 92 6.66 -15.16 7.18
C LYS A 92 6.13 -14.25 8.30
N ARG A 93 6.93 -14.00 9.34
CA ARG A 93 6.57 -13.10 10.46
C ARG A 93 6.51 -11.64 10.03
N LEU A 94 7.41 -11.18 9.16
CA LEU A 94 7.38 -9.80 8.66
C LEU A 94 6.14 -9.52 7.80
N LEU A 95 5.64 -10.52 7.09
CA LEU A 95 4.43 -10.43 6.25
C LEU A 95 3.12 -10.57 7.02
N GLN A 96 3.17 -11.04 8.27
CA GLN A 96 2.02 -11.22 9.16
C GLN A 96 2.28 -10.44 10.47
N PRO A 97 2.25 -9.09 10.44
CA PRO A 97 2.41 -8.27 11.63
C PRO A 97 1.27 -8.48 12.65
#